data_AF-A0A1W1VAC3-F1
#
_entry.id   AF-A0A1W1VAC3-F1
#
_cell.length_a   1.000
_cell.length_b   1.000
_cell.length_c   1.000
_cell.angle_alpha   90.00
_cell.angle_beta   90.00
_cell.angle_gamma   90.00
#
_symmetry.space_group_name_H-M   'P 1'
#
loop_
_entity.id
_entity.type
_entity.pdbx_description
1 polymer ?
#
loop_
_entity_poly.entity_id
_entity_poly.type
_entity_poly.pdbx_seq_one_letter_code
_entity_poly.pdbx_strand_id
1 'polypeptide(L)'
;MIHIKHYTFMIVIVCFVMFLSACNNLNTSSNNKDETKTENHNSISFEKNSEEQEEVVWIEVNKNGVNEDLLIKNIDEETLTYIAQQLQDVCKEIDEKGQKDKNYWLTGQWYDDVMSSKQYNNVISLGKKAMKPLFLIIYKSEKAGMYEWVCSKALTEISGFDFSGENDGAGWRNSKEFLEMFIAKIIEQRN
;
A
#
# COMPACT_ATOMS: atom_id res chain seq x y z
N MET A 1 -34.18 10.01 -3.23
CA MET A 1 -33.88 8.95 -4.21
C MET A 1 -32.86 9.46 -5.23
N ILE A 2 -31.63 9.78 -4.80
CA ILE A 2 -30.56 10.36 -5.66
C ILE A 2 -29.18 9.69 -5.43
N HIS A 3 -29.02 8.77 -4.46
CA HIS A 3 -27.71 8.16 -4.18
C HIS A 3 -27.34 6.94 -5.05
N ILE A 4 -28.28 6.40 -5.83
CA ILE A 4 -28.02 5.18 -6.63
C ILE A 4 -27.09 5.47 -7.83
N LYS A 5 -27.06 6.70 -8.36
CA LYS A 5 -26.34 7.00 -9.61
C LYS A 5 -24.81 7.08 -9.46
N HIS A 6 -24.30 7.50 -8.29
CA HIS A 6 -22.85 7.62 -8.07
C HIS A 6 -22.21 6.24 -7.82
N TYR A 7 -22.92 5.34 -7.14
CA TYR A 7 -22.43 4.00 -6.83
C TYR A 7 -22.30 3.13 -8.10
N THR A 8 -23.23 3.26 -9.05
CA THR A 8 -23.12 2.57 -10.34
C THR A 8 -21.99 3.13 -11.21
N PHE A 9 -21.67 4.42 -11.11
CA PHE A 9 -20.59 5.05 -11.88
C PHE A 9 -19.20 4.61 -11.41
N MET A 10 -18.99 4.52 -10.09
CA MET A 10 -17.72 4.03 -9.52
C MET A 10 -17.46 2.55 -9.81
N ILE A 11 -18.50 1.70 -9.77
CA ILE A 11 -18.38 0.27 -10.11
C ILE A 11 -18.03 0.07 -11.60
N VAL A 12 -18.54 0.92 -12.50
CA VAL A 12 -18.27 0.82 -13.95
C VAL A 12 -16.83 1.24 -14.29
N ILE A 13 -16.25 2.23 -13.60
CA ILE A 13 -14.87 2.66 -13.82
C ILE A 13 -13.88 1.55 -13.42
N VAL A 14 -14.13 0.86 -12.30
CA VAL A 14 -13.29 -0.27 -11.84
C VAL A 14 -13.32 -1.44 -12.82
N CYS A 15 -14.44 -1.66 -13.52
CA CYS A 15 -14.56 -2.73 -14.52
C CYS A 15 -13.97 -2.37 -15.89
N PHE A 16 -13.94 -1.09 -16.29
CA PHE A 16 -13.52 -0.68 -17.63
C PHE A 16 -11.99 -0.72 -17.84
N VAL A 17 -11.21 -0.63 -16.76
CA VAL A 17 -9.74 -0.68 -16.82
C VAL A 17 -9.18 -2.08 -17.07
N MET A 18 -10.02 -3.13 -17.02
CA MET A 18 -9.59 -4.51 -17.29
C MET A 18 -9.56 -4.89 -18.78
N PHE A 19 -9.96 -4.00 -19.72
CA PHE A 19 -10.09 -4.34 -21.15
C PHE A 19 -9.10 -3.66 -22.11
N LEU A 20 -8.07 -2.94 -21.64
CA LEU A 20 -7.09 -2.28 -22.53
C LEU A 20 -5.70 -2.95 -22.58
N SER A 21 -5.62 -4.27 -22.47
CA SER A 21 -4.40 -5.02 -22.80
C SER A 21 -4.69 -6.07 -23.86
N ALA A 22 -5.00 -5.61 -25.07
CA ALA A 22 -5.01 -6.42 -26.28
C ALA A 22 -4.34 -5.65 -27.44
N CYS A 23 -3.13 -6.10 -27.79
CA CYS A 23 -2.34 -5.86 -29.01
C CYS A 23 -1.86 -4.40 -29.27
N ASN A 24 -0.56 -4.13 -29.45
CA ASN A 24 0.23 -4.64 -30.58
C ASN A 24 1.71 -4.88 -30.26
N ASN A 25 2.19 -6.01 -30.77
CA ASN A 25 3.57 -6.34 -31.05
C ASN A 25 4.02 -5.55 -32.30
N LEU A 26 5.09 -4.77 -32.19
CA LEU A 26 5.91 -4.40 -33.34
C LEU A 26 7.39 -4.41 -32.93
N ASN A 27 8.11 -5.42 -33.42
CA ASN A 27 9.55 -5.52 -33.35
C ASN A 27 10.22 -4.34 -34.07
N THR A 28 11.18 -3.70 -33.42
CA THR A 28 12.37 -3.18 -34.13
C THR A 28 13.60 -3.38 -33.25
N SER A 29 14.53 -4.18 -33.75
CA SER A 29 15.87 -4.37 -33.21
C SER A 29 16.81 -3.31 -33.81
N SER A 30 17.63 -2.64 -32.98
CA SER A 30 19.07 -2.45 -33.26
C SER A 30 19.83 -1.84 -32.06
N ASN A 31 20.65 -2.68 -31.44
CA ASN A 31 22.07 -2.51 -31.06
C ASN A 31 22.69 -1.16 -30.61
N ASN A 32 23.38 -1.30 -29.47
CA ASN A 32 24.73 -0.81 -29.08
C ASN A 32 24.92 0.66 -28.70
N LYS A 33 25.27 0.93 -27.42
CA LYS A 33 26.67 1.00 -26.94
C LYS A 33 26.73 1.35 -25.44
N ASP A 34 27.60 0.63 -24.74
CA ASP A 34 28.21 1.02 -23.46
C ASP A 34 28.81 2.43 -23.54
N GLU A 35 28.66 3.21 -22.48
CA GLU A 35 29.73 4.05 -21.94
C GLU A 35 29.45 4.41 -20.46
N THR A 36 30.30 3.87 -19.60
CA THR A 36 30.41 4.13 -18.16
C THR A 36 31.05 5.50 -17.94
N LYS A 37 30.44 6.38 -17.13
CA LYS A 37 31.16 7.45 -16.40
C LYS A 37 30.57 7.71 -15.03
N THR A 38 31.45 7.58 -14.05
CA THR A 38 31.37 7.82 -12.61
C THR A 38 31.35 9.33 -12.29
N GLU A 39 31.13 9.64 -10.99
CA GLU A 39 31.27 10.94 -10.27
C GLU A 39 29.96 11.75 -10.13
N ASN A 40 29.61 12.38 -9.00
CA ASN A 40 30.18 12.44 -7.66
C ASN A 40 29.08 12.89 -6.67
N HIS A 41 29.38 12.77 -5.38
CA HIS A 41 28.56 13.13 -4.22
C HIS A 41 27.95 14.55 -4.27
N ASN A 42 26.67 14.65 -3.86
CA ASN A 42 26.18 15.77 -3.08
C ASN A 42 25.13 15.26 -2.09
N SER A 43 25.58 15.03 -0.85
CA SER A 43 24.73 14.77 0.30
C SER A 43 23.99 16.05 0.67
N ILE A 44 22.76 16.19 0.19
CA ILE A 44 21.82 17.17 0.74
C ILE A 44 21.19 16.49 1.95
N SER A 45 21.68 16.86 3.13
CA SER A 45 21.02 16.58 4.40
C SER A 45 19.66 17.29 4.37
N PHE A 46 18.60 16.55 4.09
CA PHE A 46 17.25 17.02 4.37
C PHE A 46 17.11 17.09 5.89
N GLU A 47 17.17 18.31 6.41
CA GLU A 47 16.73 18.65 7.75
C GLU A 47 15.36 18.01 7.97
N LYS A 48 15.34 17.03 8.86
CA LYS A 48 14.12 16.45 9.41
C LYS A 48 13.44 17.57 10.21
N ASN A 49 12.58 18.32 9.54
CA ASN A 49 11.58 19.14 10.21
C ASN A 49 10.80 18.19 11.12
N SER A 50 11.09 18.29 12.41
CA SER A 50 10.31 17.66 13.47
C SER A 50 8.99 18.41 13.55
N GLU A 51 8.08 18.11 12.62
CA GLU A 51 6.65 18.35 12.85
C GLU A 51 6.29 17.58 14.13
N GLU A 52 5.85 18.30 15.15
CA GLU A 52 5.25 17.72 16.34
C GLU A 52 4.16 16.75 15.88
N GLN A 53 4.46 15.46 16.03
CA GLN A 53 3.68 14.40 15.43
C GLN A 53 2.37 14.23 16.21
N GLU A 54 1.33 15.01 15.90
CA GLU A 54 -0.02 14.78 16.43
C GLU A 54 -0.42 13.31 16.25
N GLU A 55 -0.75 12.63 17.34
CA GLU A 55 -1.14 11.22 17.36
C GLU A 55 -2.40 10.98 16.50
N VAL A 56 -2.42 9.89 15.72
CA VAL A 56 -3.61 9.56 14.93
C VAL A 56 -4.69 9.04 15.86
N VAL A 57 -5.76 9.82 16.05
CA VAL A 57 -6.89 9.41 16.86
C VAL A 57 -7.86 8.54 16.06
N TRP A 58 -8.09 7.32 16.54
CA TRP A 58 -8.89 6.28 15.89
C TRP A 58 -10.34 6.21 16.39
N ILE A 59 -11.06 7.34 16.49
CA ILE A 59 -12.42 7.40 17.04
C ILE A 59 -13.44 6.40 16.43
N GLU A 60 -13.19 5.99 15.20
CA GLU A 60 -13.96 5.00 14.44
C GLU A 60 -13.80 3.56 14.92
N VAL A 61 -12.70 3.21 15.60
CA VAL A 61 -12.45 1.85 16.13
C VAL A 61 -12.79 1.81 17.62
N ASN A 62 -13.57 0.82 18.05
CA ASN A 62 -13.85 0.56 19.46
C ASN A 62 -14.09 -0.94 19.71
N LYS A 63 -14.40 -1.32 20.96
CA LYS A 63 -14.62 -2.73 21.37
C LYS A 63 -15.77 -3.42 20.63
N ASN A 64 -16.70 -2.66 20.05
CA ASN A 64 -17.83 -3.17 19.27
C ASN A 64 -17.53 -3.25 17.76
N GLY A 65 -16.30 -2.92 17.34
CA GLY A 65 -15.87 -2.96 15.94
C GLY A 65 -15.55 -1.58 15.36
N VAL A 66 -15.59 -1.51 14.03
CA VAL A 66 -15.28 -0.31 13.24
C VAL A 66 -16.57 0.38 12.80
N ASN A 67 -16.69 1.68 13.08
CA ASN A 67 -17.74 2.52 12.52
C ASN A 67 -17.32 2.95 11.10
N GLU A 68 -17.78 2.21 10.09
CA GLU A 68 -17.42 2.43 8.68
C GLU A 68 -17.78 3.83 8.18
N ASP A 69 -18.98 4.32 8.53
CA ASP A 69 -19.43 5.65 8.10
C ASP A 69 -18.51 6.75 8.63
N LEU A 70 -18.08 6.63 9.89
CA LEU A 70 -17.17 7.58 10.52
C LEU A 70 -15.75 7.46 9.94
N LEU A 71 -15.28 6.24 9.67
CA LEU A 71 -13.99 6.01 9.02
C LEU A 71 -13.95 6.66 7.63
N ILE A 72 -14.94 6.37 6.78
CA ILE A 72 -15.03 6.91 5.42
C ILE A 72 -15.13 8.44 5.45
N LYS A 73 -15.93 9.01 6.35
CA LYS A 73 -16.05 10.47 6.51
C LYS A 73 -14.73 11.16 6.88
N ASN A 74 -13.84 10.46 7.57
CA ASN A 74 -12.56 10.99 8.06
C ASN A 74 -11.38 10.71 7.11
N ILE A 75 -11.64 10.14 5.93
CA ILE A 75 -10.62 9.87 4.93
C ILE A 75 -10.70 10.91 3.82
N ASP A 76 -9.53 11.48 3.49
CA ASP A 76 -9.37 12.30 2.31
C ASP A 76 -9.34 11.40 1.05
N GLU A 77 -10.28 11.61 0.13
CA GLU A 77 -10.48 10.77 -1.05
C GLU A 77 -9.28 10.86 -2.03
N GLU A 78 -8.66 12.04 -2.15
CA GLU A 78 -7.48 12.22 -2.99
C GLU A 78 -6.29 11.41 -2.45
N THR A 79 -6.05 11.48 -1.14
CA THR A 79 -5.02 10.68 -0.46
C THR A 79 -5.29 9.18 -0.60
N LEU A 80 -6.54 8.75 -0.42
CA LEU A 80 -6.94 7.34 -0.60
C LEU A 80 -6.65 6.86 -2.03
N THR A 81 -7.08 7.64 -3.02
CA THR A 81 -6.91 7.32 -4.44
C THR A 81 -5.42 7.26 -4.80
N TYR A 82 -4.64 8.23 -4.31
CA TYR A 82 -3.20 8.27 -4.51
C TYR A 82 -2.51 7.03 -3.95
N ILE A 83 -2.80 6.67 -2.69
CA ILE A 83 -2.22 5.49 -2.03
C ILE A 83 -2.58 4.21 -2.79
N ALA A 84 -3.85 4.05 -3.14
CA ALA A 84 -4.31 2.88 -3.88
C ALA A 84 -3.57 2.74 -5.20
N GLN A 85 -3.44 3.83 -5.97
CA GLN A 85 -2.73 3.83 -7.24
C GLN A 85 -1.25 3.48 -7.07
N GLN A 86 -0.54 4.11 -6.14
CA GLN A 86 0.88 3.82 -5.90
C GLN A 86 1.11 2.34 -5.57
N LEU A 87 0.32 1.79 -4.64
CA LEU A 87 0.52 0.41 -4.19
C LEU A 87 0.04 -0.64 -5.22
N GLN A 88 -0.97 -0.31 -6.04
CA GLN A 88 -1.36 -1.16 -7.17
C GLN A 88 -0.31 -1.14 -8.29
N ASP A 89 0.30 0.01 -8.58
CA ASP A 89 1.34 0.13 -9.61
C ASP A 89 2.56 -0.71 -9.27
N VAL A 90 3.04 -0.67 -8.02
CA VAL A 90 4.15 -1.57 -7.62
C VAL A 90 3.72 -3.04 -7.72
N CYS A 91 2.52 -3.41 -7.26
CA CYS A 91 2.06 -4.80 -7.40
C CYS A 91 2.04 -5.26 -8.86
N LYS A 92 1.62 -4.39 -9.78
CA LYS A 92 1.63 -4.66 -11.21
C LYS A 92 3.05 -4.87 -11.75
N GLU A 93 4.00 -4.02 -11.37
CA GLU A 93 5.41 -4.17 -11.78
C GLU A 93 6.00 -5.50 -11.29
N ILE A 94 5.69 -5.90 -10.05
CA ILE A 94 6.09 -7.17 -9.45
C ILE A 94 5.46 -8.35 -10.21
N ASP A 95 4.17 -8.29 -10.50
CA ASP A 95 3.46 -9.32 -11.27
C ASP A 95 4.06 -9.48 -12.68
N GLU A 96 4.35 -8.36 -13.36
CA GLU A 96 4.98 -8.38 -14.69
C GLU A 96 6.38 -8.99 -14.67
N LYS A 97 7.19 -8.70 -13.65
CA LYS A 97 8.50 -9.34 -13.46
C LYS A 97 8.35 -10.84 -13.22
N GLY A 98 7.44 -11.24 -12.35
CA GLY A 98 7.19 -12.63 -12.02
C GLY A 98 6.57 -13.47 -13.13
N GLN A 99 5.84 -12.84 -14.07
CA GLN A 99 5.38 -13.49 -15.29
C GLN A 99 6.51 -13.74 -16.29
N LYS A 100 7.50 -12.84 -16.34
CA LYS A 100 8.67 -12.95 -17.23
C LYS A 100 9.69 -13.96 -16.70
N ASP A 101 9.89 -14.01 -15.39
CA ASP A 101 10.79 -14.95 -14.72
C ASP A 101 10.09 -15.64 -13.54
N LYS A 102 9.86 -16.95 -13.64
CA LYS A 102 9.25 -17.73 -12.56
C LYS A 102 10.13 -17.84 -11.32
N ASN A 103 11.46 -17.76 -11.48
CA ASN A 103 12.39 -17.83 -10.34
C ASN A 103 12.26 -16.61 -9.43
N TYR A 104 11.79 -15.48 -9.96
CA TYR A 104 11.57 -14.24 -9.21
C TYR A 104 10.69 -14.42 -7.97
N TRP A 105 9.64 -15.24 -8.08
CA TRP A 105 8.76 -15.56 -6.95
C TRP A 105 9.43 -16.43 -5.90
N LEU A 106 10.35 -17.31 -6.32
CA LEU A 106 11.00 -18.30 -5.46
C LEU A 106 12.20 -17.70 -4.71
N THR A 107 12.88 -16.72 -5.29
CA THR A 107 14.05 -16.08 -4.67
C THR A 107 13.68 -15.07 -3.59
N GLY A 108 12.41 -14.65 -3.52
CA GLY A 108 11.96 -13.60 -2.60
C GLY A 108 12.35 -12.19 -3.05
N GLN A 109 12.97 -12.02 -4.22
CA GLN A 109 13.42 -10.72 -4.74
C GLN A 109 12.27 -9.70 -4.86
N TRP A 110 11.04 -10.18 -5.06
CA TRP A 110 9.83 -9.35 -5.05
C TRP A 110 9.69 -8.51 -3.77
N TYR A 111 10.14 -9.01 -2.62
CA TYR A 111 10.06 -8.29 -1.36
C TYR A 111 10.93 -7.03 -1.41
N ASP A 112 12.19 -7.19 -1.79
CA ASP A 112 13.14 -6.08 -1.88
C ASP A 112 12.71 -5.07 -2.93
N ASP A 113 12.18 -5.53 -4.06
CA ASP A 113 11.65 -4.67 -5.12
C ASP A 113 10.45 -3.84 -4.64
N VAL A 114 9.56 -4.40 -3.80
CA VAL A 114 8.47 -3.62 -3.18
C VAL A 114 9.04 -2.58 -2.23
N MET A 115 9.83 -3.02 -1.24
CA MET A 115 10.30 -2.15 -0.15
C MET A 115 11.21 -1.01 -0.65
N SER A 116 11.93 -1.23 -1.76
CA SER A 116 12.77 -0.22 -2.39
C SER A 116 12.07 0.59 -3.50
N SER A 117 10.83 0.24 -3.86
CA SER A 117 10.12 0.93 -4.94
C SER A 117 9.84 2.41 -4.61
N LYS A 118 9.84 3.25 -5.64
CA LYS A 118 9.47 4.66 -5.49
C LYS A 118 8.03 4.80 -4.99
N GLN A 119 7.14 3.95 -5.47
CA GLN A 119 5.72 3.95 -5.16
C GLN A 119 5.45 3.63 -3.69
N TYR A 120 6.12 2.60 -3.15
CA TYR A 120 6.02 2.27 -1.73
C TYR A 120 6.54 3.43 -0.87
N ASN A 121 7.73 3.95 -1.20
CA ASN A 121 8.34 5.06 -0.47
C ASN A 121 7.50 6.34 -0.53
N ASN A 122 6.82 6.60 -1.65
CA ASN A 122 5.87 7.71 -1.75
C ASN A 122 4.75 7.58 -0.71
N VAL A 123 4.20 6.38 -0.51
CA VAL A 123 3.16 6.13 0.51
C VAL A 123 3.72 6.28 1.92
N ILE A 124 4.92 5.74 2.20
CA ILE A 124 5.59 5.93 3.49
C ILE A 124 5.80 7.42 3.81
N SER A 125 6.16 8.22 2.81
CA SER A 125 6.41 9.66 2.97
C SER A 125 5.17 10.48 3.37
N LEU A 126 3.96 9.96 3.14
CA LEU A 126 2.72 10.59 3.61
C LEU A 126 2.56 10.51 5.13
N GLY A 127 3.28 9.58 5.77
CA GLY A 127 3.24 9.34 7.21
C GLY A 127 1.81 9.12 7.70
N LYS A 128 1.47 9.75 8.83
CA LYS A 128 0.20 9.58 9.55
C LYS A 128 -1.05 9.76 8.69
N LYS A 129 -1.00 10.59 7.63
CA LYS A 129 -2.12 10.81 6.71
C LYS A 129 -2.52 9.55 5.93
N ALA A 130 -1.59 8.63 5.72
CA ALA A 130 -1.87 7.37 5.02
C ALA A 130 -2.50 6.30 5.89
N MET A 131 -2.47 6.42 7.23
CA MET A 131 -2.89 5.34 8.13
C MET A 131 -4.36 4.93 7.95
N LYS A 132 -5.29 5.89 7.99
CA LYS A 132 -6.73 5.59 7.81
C LYS A 132 -7.07 5.10 6.40
N PRO A 133 -6.55 5.71 5.31
CA PRO A 133 -6.71 5.15 3.97
C PRO A 133 -6.22 3.71 3.82
N LEU A 134 -5.00 3.42 4.30
CA LEU A 134 -4.44 2.05 4.26
C LEU A 134 -5.30 1.07 5.05
N PHE A 135 -5.73 1.47 6.25
CA PHE A 135 -6.65 0.68 7.06
C PHE A 135 -7.95 0.39 6.32
N LEU A 136 -8.57 1.40 5.69
CA LEU A 136 -9.81 1.22 4.93
C LEU A 136 -9.62 0.24 3.76
N ILE A 137 -8.52 0.35 3.00
CA ILE A 137 -8.23 -0.55 1.88
C ILE A 137 -8.19 -2.01 2.35
N ILE A 138 -7.49 -2.28 3.46
CA ILE A 138 -7.36 -3.63 4.01
C ILE A 138 -8.71 -4.10 4.57
N TYR A 139 -9.38 -3.24 5.34
CA TYR A 139 -10.65 -3.54 6.01
C TYR A 139 -11.78 -3.87 5.01
N LYS A 140 -11.81 -3.20 3.84
CA LYS A 140 -12.82 -3.48 2.81
C LYS A 140 -12.42 -4.59 1.84
N SER A 141 -11.19 -5.09 1.88
CA SER A 141 -10.77 -6.14 0.96
C SER A 141 -11.28 -7.52 1.40
N GLU A 142 -11.90 -8.23 0.46
CA GLU A 142 -12.27 -9.64 0.64
C GLU A 142 -11.07 -10.59 0.44
N LYS A 143 -9.98 -10.06 -0.14
CA LYS A 143 -8.77 -10.79 -0.53
C LYS A 143 -7.69 -10.68 0.55
N ALA A 144 -6.64 -11.49 0.38
CA ALA A 144 -5.45 -11.47 1.21
C ALA A 144 -4.21 -11.77 0.34
N GLY A 145 -4.08 -11.05 -0.78
CA GLY A 145 -3.01 -11.22 -1.76
C GLY A 145 -1.86 -10.23 -1.54
N MET A 146 -1.03 -10.09 -2.57
CA MET A 146 0.11 -9.17 -2.57
C MET A 146 -0.31 -7.74 -2.24
N TYR A 147 -1.38 -7.24 -2.85
CA TYR A 147 -1.85 -5.87 -2.63
C TYR A 147 -2.20 -5.59 -1.15
N GLU A 148 -2.98 -6.47 -0.52
CA GLU A 148 -3.31 -6.31 0.90
C GLU A 148 -2.08 -6.48 1.79
N TRP A 149 -1.14 -7.36 1.41
CA TRP A 149 0.12 -7.52 2.12
C TRP A 149 0.95 -6.22 2.07
N VAL A 150 1.10 -5.59 0.90
CA VAL A 150 1.85 -4.33 0.73
C VAL A 150 1.19 -3.22 1.57
N CYS A 151 -0.14 -3.10 1.52
CA CYS A 151 -0.88 -2.15 2.35
C CYS A 151 -0.65 -2.39 3.85
N SER A 152 -0.67 -3.65 4.29
CA SER A 152 -0.46 -4.02 5.70
C SER A 152 0.96 -3.69 6.16
N LYS A 153 1.96 -3.91 5.31
CA LYS A 153 3.35 -3.54 5.59
C LYS A 153 3.52 -2.03 5.70
N ALA A 154 2.97 -1.26 4.77
CA ALA A 154 3.01 0.20 4.84
C ALA A 154 2.32 0.72 6.11
N LEU A 155 1.17 0.17 6.49
CA LEU A 155 0.47 0.57 7.70
C LEU A 155 1.27 0.21 8.97
N THR A 156 1.90 -0.96 9.00
CA THR A 156 2.80 -1.37 10.10
C THR A 156 3.94 -0.36 10.25
N GLU A 157 4.65 -0.06 9.16
CA GLU A 157 5.80 0.86 9.17
C GLU A 157 5.42 2.27 9.62
N ILE A 158 4.33 2.82 9.09
CA ILE A 158 3.86 4.17 9.42
C ILE A 158 3.34 4.25 10.86
N SER A 159 2.63 3.22 11.33
CA SER A 159 2.10 3.19 12.69
C SER A 159 3.18 3.04 13.76
N GLY A 160 4.31 2.43 13.41
CA GLY A 160 5.33 2.03 14.37
C GLY A 160 4.92 0.89 15.30
N PHE A 161 3.80 0.20 15.02
CA PHE A 161 3.41 -0.98 15.78
C PHE A 161 4.35 -2.14 15.48
N ASP A 162 4.86 -2.74 16.54
CA ASP A 162 5.68 -3.94 16.45
C ASP A 162 4.82 -5.18 16.64
N PHE A 163 4.75 -5.99 15.60
CA PHE A 163 4.09 -7.30 15.60
C PHE A 163 5.09 -8.45 15.52
N SER A 164 6.40 -8.19 15.59
CA SER A 164 7.43 -9.22 15.39
C SER A 164 7.41 -10.32 16.45
N GLY A 165 6.91 -10.05 17.66
CA GLY A 165 6.76 -11.05 18.73
C GLY A 165 5.52 -11.95 18.58
N GLU A 166 4.65 -11.66 17.63
CA GLU A 166 3.39 -12.35 17.43
C GLU A 166 3.59 -13.63 16.60
N ASN A 167 2.72 -14.62 16.79
CA ASN A 167 2.80 -15.92 16.11
C ASN A 167 4.20 -16.56 16.16
N ASP A 168 4.76 -16.71 17.36
CA ASP A 168 6.08 -17.32 17.60
C ASP A 168 7.22 -16.65 16.81
N GLY A 169 7.12 -15.34 16.56
CA GLY A 169 8.12 -14.59 15.80
C GLY A 169 7.79 -14.40 14.32
N ALA A 170 6.72 -15.01 13.82
CA ALA A 170 6.33 -14.94 12.41
C ALA A 170 5.55 -13.67 12.05
N GLY A 171 5.10 -12.90 13.04
CA GLY A 171 4.29 -11.71 12.82
C GLY A 171 2.84 -12.06 12.56
N TRP A 172 2.36 -11.80 11.35
CA TRP A 172 0.98 -12.07 10.93
C TRP A 172 0.99 -12.91 9.65
N ARG A 173 0.02 -13.82 9.50
CA ARG A 173 0.00 -14.80 8.40
C ARG A 173 -0.67 -14.25 7.15
N ASN A 174 -1.60 -13.32 7.30
CA ASN A 174 -2.33 -12.68 6.21
C ASN A 174 -2.92 -11.33 6.65
N SER A 175 -3.48 -10.57 5.71
CA SER A 175 -4.03 -9.23 5.94
C SER A 175 -5.24 -9.19 6.90
N LYS A 176 -6.03 -10.27 7.00
CA LYS A 176 -7.17 -10.33 7.93
C LYS A 176 -6.71 -10.45 9.36
N GLU A 177 -5.76 -11.35 9.61
CA GLU A 177 -5.13 -11.49 10.93
C GLU A 177 -4.37 -10.23 11.32
N PHE A 178 -3.62 -9.63 10.40
CA PHE A 178 -2.98 -8.33 10.62
C PHE A 178 -4.00 -7.28 11.07
N LEU A 179 -5.16 -7.19 10.40
CA LEU A 179 -6.18 -6.22 10.72
C LEU A 179 -6.77 -6.43 12.11
N GLU A 180 -7.01 -7.67 12.52
CA GLU A 180 -7.44 -8.03 13.87
C GLU A 180 -6.43 -7.56 14.93
N MET A 181 -5.14 -7.84 14.70
CA MET A 181 -4.05 -7.44 15.59
C MET A 181 -3.90 -5.91 15.64
N PHE A 182 -4.03 -5.23 14.50
CA PHE A 182 -3.95 -3.79 14.40
C PHE A 182 -5.10 -3.10 15.16
N ILE A 183 -6.33 -3.60 15.00
CA ILE A 183 -7.50 -3.15 15.77
C ILE A 183 -7.28 -3.37 17.26
N ALA A 184 -6.74 -4.52 17.66
CA ALA A 184 -6.44 -4.81 19.06
C ALA A 184 -5.43 -3.80 19.64
N LYS A 185 -4.35 -3.48 18.93
CA LYS A 185 -3.37 -2.46 19.35
C LYS A 185 -3.98 -1.07 19.48
N ILE A 186 -4.81 -0.67 18.51
CA ILE A 186 -5.55 0.60 18.56
C ILE A 186 -6.43 0.70 19.82
N ILE A 187 -7.06 -0.42 20.23
CA ILE A 187 -7.91 -0.47 21.41
C ILE A 187 -7.04 -0.48 22.68
N GLU A 188 -5.94 -1.24 22.70
CA GLU A 188 -4.99 -1.33 23.81
C GLU A 188 -4.46 0.06 24.19
N GLN A 189 -4.00 0.86 23.22
CA GLN A 189 -3.45 2.19 23.46
C GLN A 189 -4.44 3.21 24.06
N ARG A 190 -5.74 2.95 23.97
CA ARG A 190 -6.80 3.84 24.47
C ARG A 190 -7.35 3.47 25.84
N ASN A 191 -6.96 2.32 26.40
CA ASN A 191 -7.36 1.89 27.74
C ASN A 191 -6.17 2.02 28.71
#